data_AF-A0A2N0XH65-F1
#
_entry.id   AF-A0A2N0XH65-F1
#
_cell.length_a   1.000
_cell.length_b   1.000
_cell.length_c   1.000
_cell.angle_alpha   90.00
_cell.angle_beta   90.00
_cell.angle_gamma   90.00
#
_symmetry.space_group_name_H-M   'P 1'
#
loop_
_entity.id
_entity.type
_entity.pdbx_description
1 polymer ?
#
loop_
_entity_poly.entity_id
_entity_poly.type
_entity_poly.pdbx_seq_one_letter_code
_entity_poly.pdbx_strand_id
1 'polypeptide(L)'
;MTENTDFDFEEYKRQSEAQRQTINNEAYDQILKSAKFFLQKRKNNIVSEEIVIALDRMEEVSKIPNLNDVTDIYLFESEFGMNPRDLCEEFLYIILIMIGQHYKDEQMQYLEEIILNNSKFRGSNALQFYLKIGVSYKEKKERILNFIESNIDKLPEGHKNMTAMFIKTHLQGDKHAKIIFDKLNISNPEVHFRNPPSHTQSKPKPAKVYPKWWEFWK
;
A
#
# COMPACT_ATOMS: atom_id res chain seq x y z
N MET A 1 -22.47 -1.64 26.13
CA MET A 1 -21.66 -0.41 26.07
C MET A 1 -21.17 -0.28 24.66
N THR A 2 -21.77 0.60 23.88
CA THR A 2 -21.37 0.92 22.52
C THR A 2 -20.37 2.07 22.62
N GLU A 3 -19.08 1.80 22.42
CA GLU A 3 -18.10 2.87 22.24
C GLU A 3 -18.43 3.58 20.92
N ASN A 4 -18.98 4.79 21.03
CA ASN A 4 -18.94 5.76 19.94
C ASN A 4 -17.47 6.13 19.75
N THR A 5 -16.80 5.49 18.80
CA THR A 5 -15.57 6.04 18.23
C THR A 5 -15.95 7.13 17.25
N ASP A 6 -16.34 8.29 17.78
CA ASP A 6 -16.30 9.51 16.98
C ASP A 6 -14.85 9.72 16.57
N PHE A 7 -14.59 9.67 15.27
CA PHE A 7 -13.27 9.94 14.72
C PHE A 7 -12.88 11.38 15.06
N ASP A 8 -11.99 11.55 16.03
CA ASP A 8 -11.49 12.86 16.45
C ASP A 8 -10.49 13.37 15.40
N PHE A 9 -11.01 14.17 14.48
CA PHE A 9 -10.23 14.77 13.40
C PHE A 9 -9.10 15.67 13.91
N GLU A 10 -9.29 16.36 15.03
CA GLU A 10 -8.27 17.25 15.58
C GLU A 10 -7.14 16.46 16.24
N GLU A 11 -7.46 15.37 16.92
CA GLU A 11 -6.44 14.45 17.44
C GLU A 11 -5.69 13.74 16.30
N TYR A 12 -6.37 13.32 15.23
CA TYR A 12 -5.72 12.76 14.05
C TYR A 12 -4.77 13.76 13.38
N LYS A 13 -5.20 15.03 13.25
CA LYS A 13 -4.36 16.10 12.71
C LYS A 13 -3.14 16.38 13.60
N ARG A 14 -3.31 16.41 14.92
CA ARG A 14 -2.21 16.57 15.87
C ARG A 14 -1.18 15.43 15.74
N GLN A 15 -1.65 14.19 15.64
CA GLN A 15 -0.78 13.02 15.44
C GLN A 15 -0.04 13.09 14.10
N SER A 16 -0.73 13.49 13.02
CA SER A 16 -0.13 13.72 11.72
C SER A 16 0.98 14.79 11.78
N GLU A 17 0.72 15.93 12.42
CA GLU A 17 1.70 17.01 12.56
C GLU A 17 2.92 16.57 13.39
N ALA A 18 2.71 15.83 14.48
CA ALA A 18 3.80 15.29 15.29
C ALA A 18 4.65 14.28 14.50
N GLN A 19 4.02 13.35 13.79
CA GLN A 19 4.73 12.35 12.98
C GLN A 19 5.43 12.99 11.78
N ARG A 20 4.89 14.09 11.24
CA ARG A 20 5.50 14.84 10.15
C ARG A 20 6.86 15.45 10.53
N GLN A 21 7.08 15.72 11.81
CA GLN A 21 8.37 16.23 12.29
C GLN A 21 9.48 15.15 12.29
N THR A 22 9.12 13.86 12.18
CA THR A 22 10.08 12.76 12.25
C THR A 22 10.56 12.29 10.87
N ILE A 23 9.98 12.78 9.78
CA ILE A 23 10.35 12.38 8.41
C ILE A 23 11.20 13.45 7.73
N ASN A 24 11.92 13.06 6.67
CA ASN A 24 12.66 14.00 5.84
C ASN A 24 11.70 14.92 5.06
N ASN A 25 11.43 16.10 5.61
CA ASN A 25 10.48 17.06 5.06
C ASN A 25 10.88 17.60 3.67
N GLU A 26 12.18 17.78 3.44
CA GLU A 26 12.67 18.24 2.15
C GLU A 26 12.38 17.20 1.06
N ALA A 27 12.71 15.94 1.32
CA ALA A 27 12.42 14.84 0.40
C ALA A 27 10.91 14.69 0.18
N TYR A 28 10.10 14.77 1.24
CA TYR A 28 8.64 14.74 1.11
C TYR A 28 8.14 15.82 0.15
N ASP A 29 8.59 17.07 0.32
CA ASP A 29 8.10 18.19 -0.47
C ASP A 29 8.50 18.07 -1.94
N GLN A 30 9.68 17.52 -2.23
CA GLN A 30 10.09 17.23 -3.61
C GLN A 30 9.20 16.15 -4.24
N ILE A 31 8.94 15.06 -3.52
CA ILE A 31 8.05 13.99 -3.99
C ILE A 31 6.64 14.54 -4.22
N LEU A 32 6.12 15.37 -3.30
CA LEU A 32 4.78 15.96 -3.42
C LEU A 32 4.67 16.87 -4.65
N LYS A 33 5.69 17.68 -4.92
CA LYS A 33 5.74 18.53 -6.12
C LYS A 33 5.71 17.69 -7.39
N SER A 34 6.49 16.61 -7.43
CA SER A 34 6.48 15.68 -8.56
C SER A 34 5.11 14.99 -8.70
N ALA A 35 4.51 14.52 -7.61
CA ALA A 35 3.18 13.90 -7.62
C ALA A 35 2.08 14.83 -8.14
N LYS A 36 2.05 16.08 -7.69
CA LYS A 36 1.12 17.09 -8.20
C LYS A 36 1.29 17.29 -9.71
N PHE A 37 2.53 17.36 -10.17
CA PHE A 37 2.84 17.51 -11.59
C PHE A 37 2.36 16.32 -12.42
N PHE A 38 2.72 15.08 -12.05
CA PHE A 38 2.30 13.88 -12.79
C PHE A 38 0.79 13.66 -12.77
N LEU A 39 0.12 13.97 -11.66
CA LEU A 39 -1.34 13.91 -11.57
C LEU A 39 -2.01 14.92 -12.52
N GLN A 40 -1.54 16.16 -12.55
CA GLN A 40 -2.04 17.19 -13.46
C GLN A 40 -1.79 16.80 -14.93
N LYS A 41 -0.60 16.28 -15.24
CA LYS A 41 -0.26 15.76 -16.56
C LYS A 41 -1.21 14.64 -16.99
N ARG A 42 -1.50 13.67 -16.12
CA ARG A 42 -2.44 12.57 -16.42
C ARG A 42 -3.85 13.10 -16.72
N LYS A 43 -4.30 14.12 -15.98
CA LYS A 43 -5.62 14.72 -16.15
C LYS A 43 -5.73 15.58 -17.42
N ASN A 44 -4.66 16.28 -17.80
CA ASN A 44 -4.70 17.32 -18.84
C ASN A 44 -3.93 16.97 -20.13
N ASN A 45 -3.20 15.87 -20.15
CA ASN A 45 -2.40 15.37 -21.29
C ASN A 45 -1.39 16.39 -21.87
N ILE A 46 -0.82 17.24 -21.02
CA ILE A 46 0.14 18.28 -21.42
C ILE A 46 1.56 17.71 -21.40
N VAL A 47 2.30 17.86 -22.50
CA VAL A 47 3.76 17.62 -22.54
C VAL A 47 4.46 18.97 -22.35
N SER A 48 5.09 19.18 -21.19
CA SER A 48 5.88 20.38 -20.88
C SER A 48 7.32 20.01 -20.50
N GLU A 49 8.24 20.96 -20.64
CA GLU A 49 9.64 20.84 -20.20
C GLU A 49 9.77 20.50 -18.70
N GLU A 50 8.73 20.77 -17.92
CA GLU A 50 8.65 20.41 -16.50
C GLU A 50 8.67 18.90 -16.25
N ILE A 51 8.46 18.06 -17.26
CA ILE A 51 8.67 16.59 -17.15
C ILE A 51 10.11 16.30 -16.79
N VAL A 52 11.08 16.96 -17.44
CA VAL A 52 12.50 16.76 -17.16
C VAL A 52 12.79 17.17 -15.73
N ILE A 53 12.27 18.34 -15.31
CA ILE A 53 12.44 18.84 -13.94
C ILE A 53 11.80 17.88 -12.91
N ALA A 54 10.64 17.29 -13.21
CA ALA A 54 9.99 16.33 -12.31
C ALA A 54 10.80 15.02 -12.21
N LEU A 55 11.36 14.54 -13.33
CA LEU A 55 12.26 13.38 -13.35
C LEU A 55 13.57 13.67 -12.62
N ASP A 56 14.16 14.84 -12.78
CA ASP A 56 15.37 15.26 -12.06
C ASP A 56 15.13 15.27 -10.55
N ARG A 57 13.98 15.81 -10.09
CA ARG A 57 13.60 15.75 -8.67
C ARG A 57 13.45 14.31 -8.17
N MET A 58 12.90 13.43 -9.00
CA MET A 58 12.79 12.00 -8.65
C MET A 58 14.17 11.34 -8.56
N GLU A 59 15.08 11.68 -9.47
CA GLU A 59 16.46 11.19 -9.45
C GLU A 59 17.23 11.69 -8.23
N GLU A 60 17.09 12.96 -7.86
CA GLU A 60 17.76 13.51 -6.66
C GLU A 60 17.25 12.86 -5.37
N VAL A 61 15.95 12.55 -5.28
CA VAL A 61 15.41 11.80 -4.13
C VAL A 61 15.90 10.35 -4.11
N SER A 62 16.11 9.69 -5.26
CA SER A 62 16.67 8.34 -5.27
C SER A 62 18.16 8.31 -4.91
N LYS A 63 18.85 9.46 -4.98
CA LYS A 63 20.21 9.67 -4.48
C LYS A 63 20.30 9.98 -2.99
N ILE A 64 19.17 10.07 -2.27
CA ILE A 64 19.19 10.28 -0.82
C ILE A 64 20.02 9.17 -0.16
N PRO A 65 21.03 9.52 0.67
CA PRO A 65 21.96 8.53 1.23
C PRO A 65 21.27 7.42 2.04
N ASN A 66 20.14 7.73 2.68
CA ASN A 66 19.33 6.77 3.42
C ASN A 66 17.93 6.62 2.79
N LEU A 67 17.76 5.60 1.94
CA LEU A 67 16.45 5.28 1.35
C LEU A 67 15.39 4.86 2.37
N ASN A 68 15.78 4.51 3.60
CA ASN A 68 14.81 4.25 4.67
C ASN A 68 14.03 5.52 5.06
N ASP A 69 14.63 6.71 4.90
CA ASP A 69 13.91 7.98 5.11
C ASP A 69 12.74 8.12 4.13
N VAL A 70 12.91 7.64 2.89
CA VAL A 70 11.84 7.64 1.88
C VAL A 70 10.82 6.54 2.13
N THR A 71 11.25 5.39 2.67
CA THR A 71 10.32 4.38 3.24
C THR A 71 9.43 5.02 4.31
N ASP A 72 10.01 5.77 5.24
CA ASP A 72 9.24 6.39 6.32
C ASP A 72 8.28 7.48 5.81
N ILE A 73 8.64 8.18 4.74
CA ILE A 73 7.73 9.08 4.01
C ILE A 73 6.54 8.31 3.42
N TYR A 74 6.78 7.16 2.77
CA TYR A 74 5.72 6.30 2.25
C TYR A 74 4.77 5.85 3.37
N LEU A 75 5.34 5.35 4.47
CA LEU A 75 4.57 4.87 5.61
C LEU A 75 3.78 6.00 6.27
N PHE A 76 4.38 7.18 6.40
CA PHE A 76 3.69 8.37 6.88
C PHE A 76 2.51 8.74 5.96
N GLU A 77 2.72 8.89 4.65
CA GLU A 77 1.67 9.34 3.74
C GLU A 77 0.53 8.31 3.65
N SER A 78 0.85 7.01 3.73
CA SER A 78 -0.16 5.95 3.74
C SER A 78 -0.96 5.90 5.05
N GLU A 79 -0.43 6.39 6.17
CA GLU A 79 -1.06 6.39 7.50
C GLU A 79 -1.79 7.71 7.83
N PHE A 80 -1.16 8.83 7.50
CA PHE A 80 -1.54 10.17 7.92
C PHE A 80 -1.77 11.15 6.76
N GLY A 81 -1.70 10.66 5.52
CA GLY A 81 -1.85 11.50 4.33
C GLY A 81 -3.16 12.27 4.33
N MET A 82 -3.06 13.59 4.44
CA MET A 82 -4.21 14.51 4.34
C MET A 82 -4.45 15.01 2.91
N ASN A 83 -3.64 14.56 1.95
CA ASN A 83 -3.83 14.90 0.55
C ASN A 83 -5.12 14.27 0.00
N PRO A 84 -5.77 14.89 -1.01
CA PRO A 84 -6.86 14.25 -1.73
C PRO A 84 -6.45 12.87 -2.25
N ARG A 85 -7.40 11.93 -2.27
CA ARG A 85 -7.15 10.52 -2.59
C ARG A 85 -6.30 10.30 -3.85
N ASP A 86 -6.67 10.91 -4.98
CA ASP A 86 -5.93 10.77 -6.24
C ASP A 86 -4.46 11.20 -6.11
N LEU A 87 -4.19 12.23 -5.30
CA LEU A 87 -2.84 12.74 -5.09
C LEU A 87 -2.05 11.83 -4.15
N CYS A 88 -2.68 11.30 -3.11
CA CYS A 88 -2.05 10.29 -2.25
C CYS A 88 -1.69 9.04 -3.05
N GLU A 89 -2.61 8.54 -3.89
CA GLU A 89 -2.35 7.39 -4.76
C GLU A 89 -1.17 7.66 -5.73
N GLU A 90 -1.11 8.86 -6.33
CA GLU A 90 0.01 9.25 -7.20
C GLU A 90 1.33 9.36 -6.45
N PHE A 91 1.30 9.95 -5.26
CA PHE A 91 2.47 10.13 -4.40
C PHE A 91 3.08 8.78 -4.02
N LEU A 92 2.26 7.85 -3.53
CA LEU A 92 2.71 6.51 -3.15
C LEU A 92 3.22 5.72 -4.36
N TYR A 93 2.61 5.89 -5.53
CA TYR A 93 3.04 5.24 -6.77
C TYR A 93 4.41 5.75 -7.24
N ILE A 94 4.62 7.07 -7.17
CA ILE A 94 5.89 7.72 -7.50
C ILE A 94 7.00 7.19 -6.61
N ILE A 95 6.78 7.10 -5.29
CA ILE A 95 7.78 6.53 -4.38
C ILE A 95 8.12 5.09 -4.79
N LEU A 96 7.10 4.25 -5.02
CA LEU A 96 7.32 2.87 -5.44
C LEU A 96 8.26 2.77 -6.65
N ILE A 97 8.02 3.60 -7.68
CA ILE A 97 8.86 3.64 -8.89
C ILE A 97 10.26 4.17 -8.58
N MET A 98 10.35 5.23 -7.78
CA MET A 98 11.59 5.97 -7.52
C MET A 98 12.63 5.16 -6.76
N ILE A 99 12.20 4.40 -5.75
CA ILE A 99 13.14 3.79 -4.81
C ILE A 99 13.05 2.28 -4.78
N GLY A 100 11.93 1.68 -5.17
CA GLY A 100 11.72 0.23 -5.06
C GLY A 100 12.77 -0.58 -5.81
N GLN A 101 13.22 -0.10 -6.98
CA GLN A 101 14.30 -0.74 -7.74
C GLN A 101 15.67 -0.63 -7.03
N HIS A 102 15.90 0.47 -6.34
CA HIS A 102 17.18 0.82 -5.73
C HIS A 102 17.38 0.18 -4.34
N TYR A 103 16.35 -0.45 -3.79
CA TYR A 103 16.42 -1.11 -2.49
C TYR A 103 17.45 -2.22 -2.49
N LYS A 104 18.41 -2.14 -1.57
CA LYS A 104 19.33 -3.23 -1.28
C LYS A 104 18.81 -4.03 -0.09
N ASP A 105 19.60 -5.01 0.33
CA ASP A 105 19.20 -5.92 1.41
C ASP A 105 18.88 -5.17 2.72
N GLU A 106 19.59 -4.09 3.01
CA GLU A 106 19.36 -3.24 4.18
C GLU A 106 17.96 -2.60 4.17
N GLN A 107 17.54 -2.00 3.06
CA GLN A 107 16.22 -1.37 2.95
C GLN A 107 15.08 -2.42 3.00
N MET A 108 15.34 -3.59 2.41
CA MET A 108 14.40 -4.71 2.49
C MET A 108 14.27 -5.23 3.93
N GLN A 109 15.40 -5.38 4.65
CA GLN A 109 15.42 -5.76 6.07
C GLN A 109 14.68 -4.75 6.93
N TYR A 110 14.87 -3.46 6.68
CA TYR A 110 14.15 -2.40 7.40
C TYR A 110 12.62 -2.56 7.30
N LEU A 111 12.10 -2.84 6.10
CA LEU A 111 10.67 -3.14 5.93
C LEU A 111 10.25 -4.44 6.63
N GLU A 112 11.05 -5.50 6.50
CA GLU A 112 10.82 -6.80 7.13
C GLU A 112 10.70 -6.66 8.66
N GLU A 113 11.57 -5.87 9.29
CA GLU A 113 11.54 -5.57 10.72
C GLU A 113 10.28 -4.83 11.13
N ILE A 114 9.84 -3.82 10.36
CA ILE A 114 8.59 -3.10 10.64
C ILE A 114 7.39 -4.03 10.55
N ILE A 115 7.35 -4.91 9.55
CA ILE A 115 6.27 -5.89 9.35
C ILE A 115 6.16 -6.83 10.56
N LEU A 116 7.29 -7.36 11.03
CA LEU A 116 7.30 -8.32 12.15
C LEU A 116 7.03 -7.67 13.51
N ASN A 117 7.51 -6.44 13.72
CA ASN A 117 7.45 -5.79 15.04
C ASN A 117 6.21 -4.91 15.24
N ASN A 118 5.44 -4.61 14.19
CA ASN A 118 4.26 -3.74 14.28
C ASN A 118 3.02 -4.40 13.65
N SER A 119 2.18 -5.00 14.49
CA SER A 119 0.92 -5.62 14.03
C SER A 119 -0.19 -4.61 13.72
N LYS A 120 0.03 -3.30 13.92
CA LYS A 120 -0.95 -2.24 13.70
C LYS A 120 -0.89 -1.72 12.25
N PHE A 121 -1.36 -0.49 12.05
CA PHE A 121 -1.50 0.14 10.73
C PHE A 121 -0.15 0.26 10.01
N ARG A 122 0.89 0.74 10.69
CA ARG A 122 2.23 0.91 10.11
C ARG A 122 2.82 -0.37 9.52
N GLY A 123 2.76 -1.50 10.25
CA GLY A 123 3.28 -2.76 9.69
C GLY A 123 2.40 -3.35 8.59
N SER A 124 1.10 -3.07 8.61
CA SER A 124 0.19 -3.42 7.50
C SER A 124 0.54 -2.63 6.23
N ASN A 125 0.84 -1.33 6.36
CA ASN A 125 1.30 -0.49 5.26
C ASN A 125 2.68 -0.90 4.75
N ALA A 126 3.59 -1.27 5.66
CA ALA A 126 4.91 -1.79 5.31
C ALA A 126 4.78 -3.09 4.51
N LEU A 127 3.91 -4.02 4.93
CA LEU A 127 3.64 -5.25 4.19
C LEU A 127 3.05 -4.96 2.81
N GLN A 128 2.07 -4.05 2.73
CA GLN A 128 1.49 -3.68 1.44
C GLN A 128 2.55 -3.10 0.50
N PHE A 129 3.44 -2.25 1.00
CA PHE A 129 4.51 -1.66 0.20
C PHE A 129 5.52 -2.73 -0.25
N TYR A 130 5.95 -3.58 0.68
CA TYR A 130 6.87 -4.69 0.44
C TYR A 130 6.34 -5.65 -0.64
N LEU A 131 5.05 -5.99 -0.58
CA LEU A 131 4.38 -6.79 -1.60
C LEU A 131 4.33 -6.08 -2.96
N LYS A 132 3.99 -4.78 -3.00
CA LYS A 132 3.99 -3.97 -4.23
C LYS A 132 5.37 -3.96 -4.89
N ILE A 133 6.45 -3.83 -4.12
CA ILE A 133 7.83 -3.93 -4.63
C ILE A 133 8.03 -5.27 -5.35
N GLY A 134 7.57 -6.39 -4.78
CA GLY A 134 7.74 -7.72 -5.38
C GLY A 134 7.01 -7.95 -6.70
N VAL A 135 5.88 -7.25 -6.92
CA VAL A 135 5.16 -7.31 -8.20
C VAL A 135 5.75 -6.35 -9.23
N SER A 136 6.23 -5.19 -8.79
CA SER A 136 6.87 -4.21 -9.67
C SER A 136 8.28 -4.61 -10.11
N TYR A 137 9.04 -5.30 -9.25
CA TYR A 137 10.46 -5.61 -9.44
C TYR A 137 10.70 -7.12 -9.28
N LYS A 138 10.80 -7.82 -10.42
CA LYS A 138 10.86 -9.29 -10.46
C LYS A 138 12.04 -9.88 -9.68
N GLU A 139 13.15 -9.17 -9.64
CA GLU A 139 14.36 -9.51 -8.90
C GLU A 139 14.17 -9.48 -7.38
N LYS A 140 13.20 -8.70 -6.87
CA LYS A 140 12.87 -8.63 -5.45
C LYS A 140 11.83 -9.65 -5.03
N LYS A 141 11.01 -10.11 -5.99
CA LYS A 141 9.88 -11.02 -5.74
C LYS A 141 10.26 -12.21 -4.89
N GLU A 142 11.36 -12.90 -5.22
CA GLU A 142 11.66 -14.17 -4.56
C GLU A 142 12.15 -13.99 -3.12
N ARG A 143 12.90 -12.92 -2.86
CA ARG A 143 13.22 -12.51 -1.49
C ARG A 143 11.95 -12.29 -0.67
N ILE A 144 10.98 -11.58 -1.24
CA ILE A 144 9.72 -11.25 -0.57
C ILE A 144 8.92 -12.52 -0.27
N LEU A 145 8.78 -13.43 -1.24
CA LEU A 145 8.07 -14.68 -1.03
C LEU A 145 8.78 -15.55 0.03
N ASN A 146 10.11 -15.66 0.00
CA ASN A 146 10.89 -16.38 1.01
C ASN A 146 10.68 -15.80 2.43
N PHE A 147 10.66 -14.46 2.55
CA PHE A 147 10.40 -13.80 3.83
C PHE A 147 9.00 -14.14 4.38
N ILE A 148 7.98 -14.05 3.52
CA ILE A 148 6.60 -14.36 3.89
C ILE A 148 6.47 -15.83 4.28
N GLU A 149 7.03 -16.75 3.49
CA GLU A 149 6.99 -18.18 3.77
C GLU A 149 7.66 -18.50 5.11
N SER A 150 8.83 -17.92 5.37
CA SER A 150 9.63 -18.18 6.57
C SER A 150 9.02 -17.60 7.85
N ASN A 151 8.12 -16.62 7.73
CA ASN A 151 7.53 -15.92 8.88
C ASN A 151 6.01 -16.03 8.94
N ILE A 152 5.40 -16.88 8.13
CA ILE A 152 3.94 -17.03 8.01
C ILE A 152 3.25 -17.21 9.37
N ASP A 153 3.85 -17.98 10.28
CA ASP A 153 3.30 -18.27 11.62
C ASP A 153 3.39 -17.08 12.58
N LYS A 154 4.33 -16.15 12.34
CA LYS A 154 4.54 -14.95 13.15
C LYS A 154 3.66 -13.78 12.70
N LEU A 155 3.13 -13.83 11.48
CA LEU A 155 2.30 -12.76 10.94
C LEU A 155 0.92 -12.74 11.65
N PRO A 156 0.40 -11.55 12.01
CA PRO A 156 -0.96 -11.42 12.50
C PRO A 156 -1.97 -11.78 11.40
N GLU A 157 -3.20 -12.15 11.78
CA GLU A 157 -4.22 -12.59 10.82
C GLU A 157 -4.56 -11.53 9.76
N GLY A 158 -4.49 -10.24 10.10
CA GLY A 158 -4.66 -9.15 9.14
C GLY A 158 -3.61 -9.20 8.01
N HIS A 159 -2.35 -9.48 8.35
CA HIS A 159 -1.25 -9.60 7.39
C HIS A 159 -1.38 -10.86 6.54
N LYS A 160 -1.74 -12.00 7.16
CA LYS A 160 -2.01 -13.24 6.43
C LYS A 160 -3.12 -13.06 5.39
N ASN A 161 -4.21 -12.41 5.76
CA ASN A 161 -5.32 -12.08 4.84
C ASN A 161 -4.88 -11.14 3.70
N MET A 162 -4.09 -10.11 4.03
CA MET A 162 -3.53 -9.20 3.02
C MET A 162 -2.65 -9.94 2.03
N THR A 163 -1.75 -10.81 2.50
CA THR A 163 -0.89 -11.64 1.65
C THR A 163 -1.71 -12.59 0.77
N ALA A 164 -2.72 -13.26 1.32
CA ALA A 164 -3.60 -14.15 0.55
C ALA A 164 -4.35 -13.39 -0.56
N MET A 165 -4.91 -12.22 -0.24
CA MET A 165 -5.57 -11.37 -1.21
C MET A 165 -4.58 -10.92 -2.31
N PHE A 166 -3.39 -10.50 -1.92
CA PHE A 166 -2.36 -10.05 -2.85
C PHE A 166 -1.93 -11.16 -3.82
N ILE A 167 -1.65 -12.36 -3.32
CA ILE A 167 -1.29 -13.53 -4.16
C ILE A 167 -2.43 -13.85 -5.12
N LYS A 168 -3.67 -13.86 -4.64
CA LYS A 168 -4.86 -14.09 -5.46
C LYS A 168 -5.04 -12.99 -6.51
N THR A 169 -4.63 -11.75 -6.28
CA THR A 169 -4.83 -10.68 -7.27
C THR A 169 -3.69 -10.62 -8.29
N HIS A 170 -2.44 -10.83 -7.88
CA HIS A 170 -1.27 -10.49 -8.70
C HIS A 170 -0.39 -11.69 -9.09
N LEU A 171 -0.49 -12.83 -8.39
CA LEU A 171 0.44 -13.95 -8.51
C LEU A 171 -0.24 -15.30 -8.77
N GLN A 172 -1.45 -15.33 -9.36
CA GLN A 172 -2.26 -16.55 -9.55
C GLN A 172 -1.60 -17.69 -10.37
N GLY A 173 -0.45 -17.47 -11.00
CA GLY A 173 0.31 -18.50 -11.73
C GLY A 173 1.66 -18.84 -11.12
N ASP A 174 2.05 -18.19 -10.03
CA ASP A 174 3.37 -18.38 -9.43
C ASP A 174 3.38 -19.62 -8.51
N LYS A 175 4.31 -20.55 -8.77
CA LYS A 175 4.39 -21.81 -8.03
C LYS A 175 4.72 -21.61 -6.56
N HIS A 176 5.62 -20.68 -6.25
CA HIS A 176 6.02 -20.42 -4.87
C HIS A 176 4.92 -19.65 -4.14
N ALA A 177 4.31 -18.65 -4.78
CA ALA A 177 3.16 -17.95 -4.21
C ALA A 177 1.99 -18.90 -3.93
N LYS A 178 1.77 -19.91 -4.77
CA LYS A 178 0.76 -20.96 -4.51
C LYS A 178 1.06 -21.75 -3.23
N ILE A 179 2.31 -22.15 -3.00
CA ILE A 179 2.70 -22.85 -1.76
C ILE A 179 2.37 -21.99 -0.54
N ILE A 180 2.69 -20.70 -0.58
CA ILE A 180 2.35 -19.76 0.49
C ILE A 180 0.84 -19.65 0.67
N PHE A 181 0.08 -19.49 -0.42
CA PHE A 181 -1.38 -19.40 -0.37
C PHE A 181 -2.02 -20.65 0.25
N ASP A 182 -1.55 -21.84 -0.13
CA ASP A 182 -2.02 -23.11 0.42
C ASP A 182 -1.69 -23.22 1.92
N LYS A 183 -0.49 -22.76 2.35
CA LYS A 183 -0.10 -22.70 3.77
C LYS A 183 -0.94 -21.72 4.60
N LEU A 184 -1.37 -20.60 4.01
CA LEU A 184 -2.24 -19.64 4.68
C LEU A 184 -3.61 -20.24 5.02
N ASN A 185 -4.05 -21.27 4.28
CA ASN A 185 -5.33 -21.96 4.48
C ASN A 185 -6.56 -21.02 4.45
N ILE A 186 -6.49 -19.95 3.66
CA ILE A 186 -7.58 -18.96 3.51
C ILE A 186 -8.35 -19.26 2.23
N SER A 187 -9.53 -19.86 2.37
CA SER A 187 -10.38 -20.27 1.25
C SER A 187 -11.09 -19.10 0.55
N ASN A 188 -11.30 -17.97 1.25
CA ASN A 188 -11.86 -16.76 0.63
C ASN A 188 -11.38 -15.46 1.30
N PRO A 189 -10.22 -14.91 0.90
CA PRO A 189 -9.64 -13.74 1.56
C PRO A 189 -10.52 -12.48 1.45
N GLU A 190 -11.40 -12.41 0.44
CA GLU A 190 -12.34 -11.29 0.24
C GLU A 190 -13.44 -11.21 1.32
N VAL A 191 -13.70 -12.31 2.03
CA VAL A 191 -14.74 -12.36 3.08
C VAL A 191 -14.25 -11.73 4.37
N HIS A 192 -12.95 -11.79 4.66
CA HIS A 192 -12.35 -11.28 5.90
C HIS A 192 -12.21 -9.74 5.94
N PHE A 193 -12.33 -9.05 4.80
CA PHE A 193 -12.38 -7.59 4.72
C PHE A 193 -13.81 -7.03 4.72
N ARG A 194 -14.82 -7.89 4.65
CA ARG A 194 -16.20 -7.49 4.96
C ARG A 194 -16.31 -7.54 6.47
N ASN A 195 -16.61 -6.40 7.09
CA ASN A 195 -16.97 -6.34 8.51
C ASN A 195 -17.85 -7.56 8.86
N PRO A 196 -17.58 -8.27 9.99
CA PRO A 196 -18.52 -9.27 10.47
C PRO A 196 -19.89 -8.58 10.51
N PRO A 197 -20.95 -9.20 9.96
CA PRO A 197 -22.25 -8.56 9.94
C PRO A 197 -22.62 -8.22 11.38
N SER A 198 -22.64 -6.92 11.70
CA SER A 198 -23.19 -6.43 12.95
C SER A 198 -24.58 -7.03 13.06
N HIS A 199 -24.82 -7.81 14.11
CA HIS A 199 -26.08 -8.52 14.28
C HIS A 199 -27.27 -7.58 14.05
N THR A 200 -28.19 -8.06 13.20
CA THR A 200 -29.62 -7.71 13.13
C THR A 200 -30.00 -6.25 12.86
N GLN A 201 -30.11 -5.93 11.57
CA GLN A 201 -31.33 -5.29 11.09
C GLN A 201 -31.88 -6.14 9.93
N SER A 202 -32.95 -6.90 10.21
CA SER A 202 -33.73 -7.57 9.18
C SER A 202 -34.37 -6.52 8.27
N LYS A 203 -33.74 -6.23 7.14
CA LYS A 203 -34.43 -5.62 6.00
C LYS A 203 -35.01 -6.74 5.14
N PRO A 204 -36.30 -6.67 4.74
CA PRO A 204 -36.88 -7.69 3.87
C PRO A 204 -36.13 -7.73 2.54
N LYS A 205 -35.78 -8.95 2.08
CA LYS A 205 -35.12 -9.16 0.80
C LYS A 205 -35.99 -8.61 -0.34
N PRO A 206 -35.51 -7.65 -1.16
CA PRO A 206 -36.09 -7.47 -2.48
C PRO A 206 -35.71 -8.67 -3.36
N ALA A 207 -36.65 -9.11 -4.19
CA ALA A 207 -36.47 -10.22 -5.11
C ALA A 207 -35.29 -9.96 -6.06
N LYS A 208 -34.41 -10.95 -6.22
CA LYS A 208 -33.27 -10.89 -7.13
C LYS A 208 -33.75 -10.86 -8.57
N VAL A 209 -33.57 -9.73 -9.26
CA VAL A 209 -33.55 -9.69 -10.73
C VAL A 209 -32.09 -9.60 -11.15
N TYR A 210 -31.58 -10.68 -11.73
CA TYR A 210 -30.25 -10.67 -12.36
C TYR A 210 -30.40 -10.19 -13.81
N PRO A 211 -29.54 -9.26 -14.28
CA PRO A 211 -29.48 -8.97 -15.71
C PRO A 211 -28.97 -10.20 -16.48
N LYS A 212 -29.56 -10.44 -17.65
CA LYS A 212 -29.22 -11.57 -18.51
C LYS A 212 -27.87 -11.29 -19.18
N TRP A 213 -26.97 -12.27 -19.13
CA TRP A 213 -25.56 -12.16 -19.56
C TRP A 213 -25.34 -11.82 -21.05
N TRP A 214 -26.39 -11.83 -21.87
CA TRP A 214 -26.32 -11.45 -23.29
C TRP A 214 -26.62 -9.96 -23.56
N GLU A 215 -26.93 -9.15 -22.54
CA GLU A 215 -27.14 -7.70 -22.71
C GLU A 215 -25.84 -6.88 -22.77
N PHE A 216 -24.67 -7.52 -22.70
CA PHE A 216 -23.35 -6.86 -22.74
C PHE A 216 -22.75 -6.65 -24.13
N TRP A 217 -23.46 -6.97 -25.22
CA TRP A 217 -22.98 -6.77 -26.59
C TRP A 217 -24.00 -6.03 -27.48
N LYS A 218 -24.36 -4.81 -27.08
CA LYS A 218 -24.99 -3.83 -27.98
C LYS A 218 -24.19 -2.53 -28.00
#